data_AF-A0AAX0KGJ9-F1
#
_entry.id   AF-A0AAX0KGJ9-F1
#
_cell.length_a   1.000
_cell.length_b   1.000
_cell.length_c   1.000
_cell.angle_alpha   90.00
_cell.angle_beta   90.00
_cell.angle_gamma   90.00
#
_symmetry.space_group_name_H-M   'P 1'
#
loop_
_entity.id
_entity.type
_entity.pdbx_description
1 polymer ?
#
loop_
_entity_poly.entity_id
_entity_poly.type
_entity_poly.pdbx_seq_one_letter_code
_entity_poly.pdbx_strand_id
1 'polypeptide(L)'
;MESNIKGLVSAGHEMASELKAECGAVDMRSVAKLISDLATQLEVQLVRANALAEDHQRAIESIKQADSAVKLAHEKFSALAAENAGLKAGHSYFSYGSEHNFEWHKTAEEAIAAAEAAIDDYRGDACDGWSEEVESICWGVIIQQATKVGERKKRKCDRVSPWIERVCDYELRPNIETPATDAFLAEIERKAIRKFINSIEHILRDKLSPYDTEEMLEAMRIFLEEQSGEQK
;
A
#
# COMPACT_ATOMS: atom_id res chain seq x y z
N MET A 1 8.89 -10.98 44.24
CA MET A 1 9.56 -11.99 43.39
C MET A 1 11.08 -11.79 43.35
N GLU A 2 11.58 -10.58 43.03
CA GLU A 2 13.01 -10.23 43.21
C GLU A 2 13.50 -10.28 44.67
N SER A 3 12.62 -10.01 45.65
CA SER A 3 12.98 -10.00 47.09
C SER A 3 13.43 -11.36 47.62
N ASN A 4 12.87 -12.46 47.11
CA ASN A 4 13.21 -13.81 47.58
C ASN A 4 14.56 -14.28 47.03
N ILE A 5 14.95 -13.84 45.83
CA ILE A 5 16.25 -14.20 45.23
C ILE A 5 17.36 -13.46 45.97
N LYS A 6 17.19 -12.16 46.21
CA LYS A 6 18.13 -11.39 47.03
C LYS A 6 18.30 -11.99 48.43
N GLY A 7 17.20 -12.38 49.07
CA GLY A 7 17.25 -13.04 50.38
C GLY A 7 18.00 -14.38 50.38
N LEU A 8 17.78 -15.22 49.37
CA LEU A 8 18.47 -16.51 49.24
C LEU A 8 19.93 -16.40 48.84
N VAL A 9 20.28 -15.42 48.00
CA VAL A 9 21.68 -15.08 47.71
C VAL A 9 22.38 -14.59 48.98
N SER A 10 21.76 -13.70 49.76
CA SER A 10 22.32 -13.23 51.04
C SER A 10 22.50 -14.37 52.06
N ALA A 11 21.49 -15.23 52.24
CA ALA A 11 21.57 -16.39 53.12
C ALA A 11 22.65 -17.40 52.68
N GLY A 12 22.81 -17.60 51.37
CA GLY A 12 23.86 -18.45 50.83
C GLY A 12 25.26 -17.89 51.10
N HIS A 13 25.44 -16.58 50.97
CA HIS A 13 26.70 -15.90 51.29
C HIS A 13 27.03 -15.96 52.78
N GLU A 14 26.05 -15.77 53.65
CA GLU A 14 26.20 -15.85 55.11
C GLU A 14 26.62 -17.26 55.53
N MET A 15 25.90 -18.28 55.09
CA MET A 15 26.21 -19.68 55.40
C MET A 15 27.56 -20.13 54.82
N ALA A 16 27.95 -19.66 53.61
CA ALA A 16 29.28 -19.92 53.07
C ALA A 16 30.41 -19.25 53.88
N SER A 17 30.13 -18.08 54.48
CA SER A 17 31.06 -17.40 55.39
C SER A 17 31.19 -18.14 56.73
N GLU A 18 30.10 -18.66 57.27
CA GLU A 18 30.07 -19.49 58.48
C GLU A 18 30.81 -20.82 58.27
N LEU A 19 30.58 -21.50 57.13
CA LEU A 19 31.27 -22.75 56.76
C LEU A 19 32.80 -22.58 56.68
N LYS A 20 33.25 -21.36 56.33
CA LYS A 20 34.66 -21.00 56.26
C LYS A 20 35.25 -20.68 57.64
N ALA A 21 34.42 -20.27 58.61
CA ALA A 21 34.84 -19.85 59.95
C ALA A 21 34.82 -21.01 60.96
N GLU A 22 33.90 -21.98 60.84
CA GLU A 22 33.74 -23.07 61.80
C GLU A 22 34.16 -24.43 61.26
N CYS A 23 35.29 -24.95 61.76
CA CYS A 23 35.64 -26.36 61.63
C CYS A 23 34.94 -27.17 62.73
N GLY A 24 33.62 -27.44 62.61
CA GLY A 24 33.00 -28.46 63.50
C GLY A 24 31.47 -28.52 63.73
N ALA A 25 30.65 -27.51 63.41
CA ALA A 25 29.23 -27.56 63.82
C ALA A 25 28.24 -26.96 62.81
N VAL A 26 28.33 -27.35 61.54
CA VAL A 26 27.31 -26.98 60.55
C VAL A 26 26.08 -27.90 60.70
N ASP A 27 24.89 -27.32 60.91
CA ASP A 27 23.63 -28.06 60.84
C ASP A 27 23.33 -28.46 59.39
N MET A 28 23.51 -29.76 59.09
CA MET A 28 23.26 -30.32 57.77
C MET A 28 21.81 -30.17 57.30
N ARG A 29 20.83 -29.99 58.20
CA ARG A 29 19.44 -29.70 57.79
C ARG A 29 19.29 -28.29 57.21
N SER A 30 19.94 -27.31 57.82
CA SER A 30 19.94 -25.92 57.33
C SER A 30 20.63 -25.80 55.96
N VAL A 31 21.75 -26.52 55.77
CA VAL A 31 22.42 -26.62 54.45
C VAL A 31 21.52 -27.29 53.41
N ALA A 32 20.89 -28.42 53.74
CA ALA A 32 19.98 -29.11 52.83
C ALA A 32 18.78 -28.24 52.42
N LYS A 33 18.22 -27.47 53.35
CA LYS A 33 17.14 -26.52 53.06
C LYS A 33 17.60 -25.42 52.10
N LEU A 34 18.77 -24.82 52.33
CA LEU A 34 19.29 -23.78 51.45
C LEU A 34 19.58 -24.30 50.04
N ILE A 35 20.11 -25.54 49.91
CA ILE A 35 20.30 -26.20 48.61
C ILE A 35 18.96 -26.41 47.90
N SER A 36 17.93 -26.87 48.62
CA SER A 36 16.58 -27.06 48.07
C SER A 36 15.96 -25.75 47.60
N ASP A 37 16.10 -24.70 48.41
CA ASP A 37 15.58 -23.37 48.10
C ASP A 37 16.31 -22.77 46.88
N LEU A 38 17.64 -22.94 46.79
CA LEU A 38 18.43 -22.51 45.64
C LEU A 38 18.07 -23.27 44.36
N ALA A 39 17.89 -24.59 44.45
CA ALA A 39 17.46 -25.42 43.31
C ALA A 39 16.08 -24.97 42.79
N THR A 40 15.13 -24.74 43.71
CA THR A 40 13.79 -24.24 43.37
C THR A 40 13.88 -22.86 42.70
N GLN A 41 14.76 -21.97 43.19
CA GLN A 41 14.95 -20.66 42.56
C GLN A 41 15.60 -20.72 41.19
N LEU A 42 16.56 -21.63 40.97
CA LEU A 42 17.17 -21.85 39.66
C LEU A 42 16.15 -22.33 38.64
N GLU A 43 15.27 -23.27 39.01
CA GLU A 43 14.16 -23.71 38.16
C GLU A 43 13.24 -22.54 37.79
N VAL A 44 12.87 -21.72 38.78
CA VAL A 44 12.04 -20.53 38.55
C VAL A 44 12.74 -19.52 37.64
N GLN A 45 14.06 -19.32 37.77
CA GLN A 45 14.82 -18.45 36.85
C GLN A 45 14.90 -19.02 35.44
N LEU A 46 15.09 -20.33 35.29
CA LEU A 46 15.10 -20.99 33.99
C LEU A 46 13.78 -20.81 33.25
N VAL A 47 12.65 -21.03 33.93
CA VAL A 47 11.31 -20.83 33.35
C VAL A 47 11.10 -19.38 32.91
N ARG A 48 11.50 -18.39 33.74
CA ARG A 48 11.40 -16.98 33.36
C ARG A 48 12.31 -16.59 32.20
N ALA A 49 13.53 -17.11 32.17
CA ALA A 49 14.47 -16.86 31.08
C ALA A 49 13.94 -17.41 29.76
N ASN A 50 13.34 -18.61 29.78
CA ASN A 50 12.71 -19.22 28.60
C ASN A 50 11.50 -18.40 28.12
N ALA A 51 10.61 -18.01 29.04
CA ALA A 51 9.45 -17.16 28.70
C ALA A 51 9.88 -15.81 28.10
N LEU A 52 10.92 -15.18 28.67
CA LEU A 52 11.47 -13.93 28.16
C LEU A 52 12.11 -14.12 26.77
N ALA A 53 12.81 -15.24 26.54
CA ALA A 53 13.39 -15.55 25.24
C ALA A 53 12.30 -15.74 24.17
N GLU A 54 11.21 -16.44 24.51
CA GLU A 54 10.05 -16.58 23.63
C GLU A 54 9.37 -15.24 23.34
N ASP A 55 9.19 -14.39 24.34
CA ASP A 55 8.65 -13.03 24.16
C ASP A 55 9.54 -12.17 23.26
N HIS A 56 10.86 -12.21 23.46
CA HIS A 56 11.82 -11.50 22.60
C HIS A 56 11.79 -12.03 21.17
N GLN A 57 11.71 -13.35 20.98
CA GLN A 57 11.59 -13.95 19.65
C GLN A 57 10.33 -13.47 18.93
N ARG A 58 9.17 -13.50 19.61
CA ARG A 58 7.90 -12.98 19.07
C ARG A 58 7.99 -11.49 18.72
N ALA A 59 8.60 -10.68 19.57
CA ALA A 59 8.80 -9.25 19.31
C ALA A 59 9.69 -9.00 18.08
N ILE A 60 10.79 -9.75 17.94
CA ILE A 60 11.68 -9.66 16.77
C ILE A 60 10.94 -10.01 15.49
N GLU A 61 10.12 -11.06 15.49
CA GLU A 61 9.32 -11.46 14.33
C GLU A 61 8.28 -10.40 13.97
N SER A 62 7.57 -9.85 14.97
CA SER A 62 6.63 -8.75 14.77
C SER A 62 7.31 -7.51 14.17
N ILE A 63 8.51 -7.15 14.65
CA ILE A 63 9.26 -6.00 14.13
C ILE A 63 9.71 -6.26 12.68
N LYS A 64 10.16 -7.47 12.35
CA LYS A 64 10.51 -7.84 10.98
C LYS A 64 9.32 -7.74 10.02
N GLN A 65 8.15 -8.17 10.46
CA GLN A 65 6.92 -8.05 9.68
C GLN A 65 6.49 -6.58 9.50
N ALA A 66 6.65 -5.76 10.54
CA ALA A 66 6.37 -4.33 10.43
C ALA A 66 7.34 -3.62 9.48
N ASP A 67 8.65 -3.92 9.55
CA ASP A 67 9.67 -3.37 8.66
C ASP A 67 9.40 -3.72 7.19
N SER A 68 9.04 -4.98 6.90
CA SER A 68 8.71 -5.38 5.53
C SER A 68 7.43 -4.69 5.01
N ALA A 69 6.42 -4.51 5.87
CA ALA A 69 5.22 -3.75 5.52
C ALA A 69 5.51 -2.26 5.23
N VAL A 70 6.37 -1.63 6.04
CA VAL A 70 6.79 -0.24 5.84
C VAL A 70 7.58 -0.07 4.54
N LYS A 71 8.52 -0.97 4.25
CA LYS A 71 9.27 -0.96 2.99
C LYS A 71 8.36 -1.07 1.78
N LEU A 72 7.44 -2.04 1.78
CA LEU A 72 6.47 -2.20 0.70
C LEU A 72 5.58 -0.96 0.53
N ALA A 73 5.14 -0.35 1.63
CA ALA A 73 4.36 0.88 1.57
C ALA A 73 5.17 2.04 0.97
N HIS A 74 6.43 2.19 1.40
CA HIS A 74 7.33 3.22 0.88
C HIS A 74 7.57 3.06 -0.63
N GLU A 75 7.81 1.84 -1.11
CA GLU A 75 7.95 1.55 -2.54
C GLU A 75 6.70 1.95 -3.34
N LYS A 76 5.50 1.58 -2.85
CA LYS A 76 4.23 1.94 -3.51
C LYS A 76 3.99 3.44 -3.54
N PHE A 77 4.20 4.14 -2.43
CA PHE A 77 4.04 5.59 -2.39
C PHE A 77 5.08 6.30 -3.25
N SER A 78 6.29 5.76 -3.35
CA SER A 78 7.32 6.31 -4.24
C SER A 78 6.93 6.15 -5.72
N ALA A 79 6.37 5.00 -6.11
CA ALA A 79 5.85 4.78 -7.45
C ALA A 79 4.69 5.73 -7.79
N LEU A 80 3.72 5.88 -6.88
CA LEU A 80 2.61 6.83 -7.05
C LEU A 80 3.10 8.28 -7.09
N ALA A 81 4.11 8.65 -6.29
CA ALA A 81 4.68 10.00 -6.32
C ALA A 81 5.39 10.28 -7.66
N ALA A 82 6.14 9.32 -8.18
CA ALA A 82 6.80 9.43 -9.49
C ALA A 82 5.78 9.55 -10.63
N GLU A 83 4.72 8.74 -10.61
CA GLU A 83 3.63 8.82 -11.58
C GLU A 83 2.90 10.16 -11.51
N ASN A 84 2.57 10.65 -10.31
CA ASN A 84 1.96 11.97 -10.12
C ASN A 84 2.87 13.11 -10.62
N ALA A 85 4.18 12.97 -10.45
CA ALA A 85 5.14 13.92 -11.03
C ALA A 85 5.10 13.88 -12.56
N GLY A 86 5.00 12.69 -13.17
CA GLY A 86 4.82 12.52 -14.61
C GLY A 86 3.51 13.11 -15.14
N LEU A 87 2.39 12.92 -14.43
CA LEU A 87 1.10 13.51 -14.79
C LEU A 87 1.13 15.05 -14.74
N LYS A 88 1.79 15.62 -13.73
CA LYS A 88 1.98 17.07 -13.62
C LYS A 88 2.93 17.62 -14.66
N ALA A 89 3.99 16.88 -14.95
CA ALA A 89 4.89 17.23 -16.04
C ALA A 89 4.08 17.27 -17.33
N GLY A 90 3.26 16.25 -17.63
CA GLY A 90 2.45 16.21 -18.84
C GLY A 90 3.24 15.68 -20.05
N HIS A 91 2.51 15.28 -21.10
CA HIS A 91 3.10 14.85 -22.39
C HIS A 91 2.69 15.74 -23.56
N SER A 92 1.63 16.52 -23.40
CA SER A 92 1.10 17.46 -24.39
C SER A 92 0.29 18.51 -23.64
N TYR A 93 0.28 19.74 -24.14
CA TYR A 93 -0.32 20.88 -23.45
C TYR A 93 -1.18 21.68 -24.42
N PHE A 94 -2.07 22.50 -23.85
CA PHE A 94 -2.83 23.46 -24.61
C PHE A 94 -2.79 24.84 -23.96
N SER A 95 -2.97 25.88 -24.76
CA SER A 95 -3.45 27.18 -24.32
C SER A 95 -4.82 27.44 -24.95
N TYR A 96 -5.63 28.22 -24.26
CA TYR A 96 -6.95 28.64 -24.71
C TYR A 96 -7.23 30.05 -24.26
N GLY A 97 -7.86 30.85 -25.12
CA GLY A 97 -8.52 32.11 -24.79
C GLY A 97 -9.63 32.36 -25.81
N SER A 98 -10.68 33.08 -25.45
CA SER A 98 -11.83 33.31 -26.33
C SER A 98 -11.45 33.94 -27.68
N GLU A 99 -10.52 34.90 -27.69
CA GLU A 99 -10.02 35.54 -28.92
C GLU A 99 -8.77 34.84 -29.51
N HIS A 100 -8.09 34.01 -28.72
CA HIS A 100 -6.86 33.31 -29.10
C HIS A 100 -7.09 31.85 -29.55
N ASN A 101 -8.30 31.32 -29.37
CA ASN A 101 -8.69 29.93 -29.67
C ASN A 101 -7.82 28.87 -28.96
N PHE A 102 -8.02 27.60 -29.31
CA PHE A 102 -7.24 26.48 -28.80
C PHE A 102 -5.94 26.33 -29.58
N GLU A 103 -4.82 26.29 -28.87
CA GLU A 103 -3.50 25.99 -29.43
C GLU A 103 -2.86 24.81 -28.73
N TRP A 104 -2.14 23.99 -29.50
CA TRP A 104 -1.44 22.82 -29.00
C TRP A 104 0.05 23.11 -28.85
N HIS A 105 0.62 22.68 -27.72
CA HIS A 105 2.02 22.94 -27.35
C HIS A 105 2.74 21.66 -26.97
N LYS A 106 4.06 21.63 -27.22
CA LYS A 106 4.91 20.48 -26.89
C LYS A 106 5.38 20.51 -25.45
N THR A 107 5.55 21.69 -24.87
CA THR A 107 6.03 21.86 -23.50
C THR A 107 5.09 22.76 -22.68
N ALA A 108 5.18 22.66 -21.35
CA ALA A 108 4.43 23.51 -20.45
C ALA A 108 4.82 24.98 -20.63
N GLU A 109 6.12 25.25 -20.83
CA GLU A 109 6.65 26.59 -21.01
C GLU A 109 6.09 27.27 -22.26
N GLU A 110 5.93 26.54 -23.36
CA GLU A 110 5.30 27.05 -24.58
C GLU A 110 3.83 27.42 -24.33
N ALA A 111 3.07 26.55 -23.67
CA ALA A 111 1.67 26.80 -23.36
C ALA A 111 1.47 27.98 -22.39
N ILE A 112 2.34 28.09 -21.37
CA ILE A 112 2.36 29.21 -20.43
C ILE A 112 2.69 30.50 -21.17
N ALA A 113 3.74 30.51 -21.98
CA ALA A 113 4.16 31.70 -22.72
C ALA A 113 3.06 32.17 -23.69
N ALA A 114 2.36 31.25 -24.35
CA ALA A 114 1.23 31.59 -25.22
C ALA A 114 0.06 32.19 -24.44
N ALA A 115 -0.29 31.62 -23.27
CA ALA A 115 -1.33 32.18 -22.40
C ALA A 115 -0.93 33.55 -21.82
N GLU A 116 0.33 33.73 -21.43
CA GLU A 116 0.83 35.02 -20.93
C GLU A 116 0.86 36.09 -22.03
N ALA A 117 1.23 35.73 -23.26
CA ALA A 117 1.17 36.63 -24.41
C ALA A 117 -0.27 37.07 -24.71
N ALA A 118 -1.23 36.13 -24.66
CA ALA A 118 -2.64 36.44 -24.79
C ALA A 118 -3.12 37.43 -23.71
N ILE A 119 -2.66 37.27 -22.46
CA ILE A 119 -2.97 38.24 -21.37
C ILE A 119 -2.33 39.61 -21.65
N ASP A 120 -1.11 39.64 -22.20
CA ASP A 120 -0.37 40.87 -22.48
C ASP A 120 -1.07 41.75 -23.52
N ASP A 121 -1.70 41.13 -24.53
CA ASP A 121 -2.47 41.84 -25.56
C ASP A 121 -3.60 42.69 -24.95
N TYR A 122 -4.21 42.26 -23.83
CA TYR A 122 -5.23 43.03 -23.11
C TYR A 122 -4.67 44.12 -22.19
N ARG A 123 -3.36 44.13 -21.87
CA ARG A 123 -2.78 45.13 -20.95
C ARG A 123 -2.82 46.54 -21.51
N GLY A 124 -2.73 46.69 -22.84
CA GLY A 124 -2.74 47.99 -23.51
C GLY A 124 -4.05 48.76 -23.34
N ASP A 125 -5.16 48.03 -23.28
CA ASP A 125 -6.51 48.59 -23.19
C ASP A 125 -7.10 48.55 -21.77
N ALA A 126 -6.32 48.08 -20.78
CA ALA A 126 -6.77 47.89 -19.41
C ALA A 126 -6.89 49.18 -18.56
N CYS A 127 -6.89 50.37 -19.18
CA CYS A 127 -6.89 51.66 -18.49
C CYS A 127 -8.15 51.90 -17.64
N ASP A 128 -9.30 51.35 -18.06
CA ASP A 128 -10.58 51.41 -17.34
C ASP A 128 -10.95 50.08 -16.64
N GLY A 129 -10.01 49.12 -16.61
CA GLY A 129 -10.22 47.77 -16.09
C GLY A 129 -9.90 46.68 -17.10
N TRP A 130 -9.75 45.44 -16.63
CA TRP A 130 -9.49 44.29 -17.50
C TRP A 130 -10.76 43.84 -18.22
N SER A 131 -10.62 43.37 -19.45
CA SER A 131 -11.71 42.68 -20.17
C SER A 131 -12.11 41.40 -19.44
N GLU A 132 -13.41 41.09 -19.41
CA GLU A 132 -13.93 39.81 -18.89
C GLU A 132 -13.36 38.60 -19.68
N GLU A 133 -12.95 38.81 -20.93
CA GLU A 133 -12.36 37.78 -21.79
C GLU A 133 -11.02 37.25 -21.25
N VAL A 134 -10.31 38.03 -20.43
CA VAL A 134 -9.05 37.63 -19.80
C VAL A 134 -9.26 36.45 -18.84
N GLU A 135 -10.45 36.34 -18.23
CA GLU A 135 -10.79 35.22 -17.34
C GLU A 135 -10.90 33.88 -18.09
N SER A 136 -11.10 33.92 -19.41
CA SER A 136 -11.14 32.72 -20.25
C SER A 136 -9.76 32.15 -20.56
N ILE A 137 -8.70 32.95 -20.36
CA ILE A 137 -7.34 32.57 -20.75
C ILE A 137 -6.81 31.53 -19.77
N CYS A 138 -6.48 30.34 -20.29
CA CYS A 138 -5.89 29.27 -19.52
C CYS A 138 -4.90 28.44 -20.33
N TRP A 139 -4.10 27.66 -19.62
CA TRP A 139 -3.30 26.59 -20.19
C TRP A 139 -3.51 25.32 -19.37
N GLY A 140 -3.21 24.16 -19.96
CA GLY A 140 -3.37 22.89 -19.26
C GLY A 140 -2.67 21.72 -19.91
N VAL A 141 -2.68 20.59 -19.21
CA VAL A 141 -2.13 19.30 -19.67
C VAL A 141 -3.24 18.48 -20.34
N ILE A 142 -2.92 17.87 -21.48
CA ILE A 142 -3.83 16.99 -22.21
C ILE A 142 -3.65 15.56 -21.72
N ILE A 143 -4.57 15.10 -20.87
CA ILE A 143 -4.55 13.75 -20.27
C ILE A 143 -4.99 12.65 -21.24
N GLN A 144 -5.87 12.97 -22.20
CA GLN A 144 -6.36 12.05 -23.22
C GLN A 144 -6.49 12.80 -24.55
N GLN A 145 -6.26 12.09 -25.65
CA GLN A 145 -6.50 12.65 -26.97
C GLN A 145 -7.14 11.62 -27.91
N ALA A 146 -7.86 12.13 -28.89
CA ALA A 146 -8.46 11.32 -29.93
C ALA A 146 -7.36 10.61 -30.73
N THR A 147 -7.26 9.30 -30.56
CA THR A 147 -6.29 8.46 -31.24
C THR A 147 -7.00 7.59 -32.26
N LYS A 148 -6.41 7.52 -33.45
CA LYS A 148 -6.95 6.71 -34.54
C LYS A 148 -6.84 5.24 -34.19
N VAL A 149 -7.95 4.51 -34.29
CA VAL A 149 -8.04 3.09 -33.97
C VAL A 149 -8.75 2.31 -35.08
N GLY A 150 -8.53 1.00 -35.08
CA GLY A 150 -9.30 0.07 -35.92
C GLY A 150 -9.18 0.31 -37.42
N GLU A 151 -8.06 0.87 -37.88
CA GLU A 151 -7.91 1.23 -39.29
C GLU A 151 -7.93 0.00 -40.20
N ARG A 152 -8.94 -0.07 -41.06
CA ARG A 152 -9.20 -1.25 -41.89
C ARG A 152 -9.69 -0.86 -43.29
N LYS A 153 -9.67 -1.82 -44.21
CA LYS A 153 -10.33 -1.65 -45.52
C LYS A 153 -11.84 -1.53 -45.35
N LYS A 154 -12.47 -0.75 -46.23
CA LYS A 154 -13.93 -0.61 -46.30
C LYS A 154 -14.59 -1.98 -46.53
N ARG A 155 -15.68 -2.22 -45.81
CA ARG A 155 -16.60 -3.36 -45.95
C ARG A 155 -17.92 -2.87 -46.54
N LYS A 156 -18.70 -3.80 -47.09
CA LYS A 156 -20.01 -3.50 -47.70
C LYS A 156 -21.02 -2.89 -46.70
N CYS A 157 -20.90 -3.21 -45.42
CA CYS A 157 -21.76 -2.67 -44.37
C CYS A 157 -21.37 -1.26 -43.89
N ASP A 158 -20.20 -0.74 -44.28
CA ASP A 158 -19.78 0.59 -43.88
C ASP A 158 -20.58 1.62 -44.69
N ARG A 159 -21.39 2.44 -44.00
CA ARG A 159 -22.20 3.51 -44.59
C ARG A 159 -21.34 4.73 -44.93
N VAL A 160 -20.35 4.53 -45.80
CA VAL A 160 -19.38 5.54 -46.21
C VAL A 160 -19.33 5.64 -47.74
N SER A 161 -18.93 6.80 -48.24
CA SER A 161 -18.96 7.09 -49.68
C SER A 161 -18.18 6.08 -50.54
N PRO A 162 -18.54 5.91 -51.82
CA PRO A 162 -17.88 4.98 -52.74
C PRO A 162 -16.37 5.22 -52.89
N TRP A 163 -15.92 6.47 -52.86
CA TRP A 163 -14.52 6.89 -52.99
C TRP A 163 -13.65 6.66 -51.73
N ILE A 164 -14.25 6.24 -50.61
CA ILE A 164 -13.50 5.91 -49.39
C ILE A 164 -13.00 4.46 -49.47
N GLU A 165 -11.69 4.27 -49.34
CA GLU A 165 -11.05 2.95 -49.41
C GLU A 165 -10.82 2.31 -48.03
N ARG A 166 -10.56 3.15 -47.03
CA ARG A 166 -10.24 2.74 -45.65
C ARG A 166 -11.13 3.46 -44.67
N VAL A 167 -11.47 2.77 -43.60
CA VAL A 167 -12.30 3.27 -42.51
C VAL A 167 -11.51 3.08 -41.22
N CYS A 168 -11.53 4.09 -40.37
CA CYS A 168 -11.03 4.06 -39.01
C CYS A 168 -12.04 4.72 -38.09
N ASP A 169 -11.88 4.47 -36.80
CA ASP A 169 -12.56 5.22 -35.75
C ASP A 169 -11.53 6.05 -34.97
N TYR A 170 -12.03 6.95 -34.13
CA TYR A 170 -11.22 7.69 -33.17
C TYR A 170 -11.78 7.46 -31.78
N GLU A 171 -10.90 7.09 -30.85
CA GLU A 171 -11.25 6.91 -29.44
C GLU A 171 -10.37 7.82 -28.60
N LEU A 172 -10.90 8.32 -27.48
CA LEU A 172 -10.09 8.99 -26.47
C LEU A 172 -9.19 7.94 -25.82
N ARG A 173 -7.88 8.13 -25.98
CA ARG A 173 -6.86 7.27 -25.36
C ARG A 173 -5.98 8.12 -24.45
N PRO A 174 -5.48 7.56 -23.34
CA PRO A 174 -4.58 8.26 -22.44
C PRO A 174 -3.29 8.65 -23.16
N ASN A 175 -2.86 9.89 -22.95
CA ASN A 175 -1.54 10.36 -23.36
C ASN A 175 -0.46 9.95 -22.35
N ILE A 176 -0.87 9.70 -21.11
CA ILE A 176 -0.01 9.35 -19.99
C ILE A 176 -0.64 8.12 -19.34
N GLU A 177 0.12 7.03 -19.30
CA GLU A 177 -0.30 5.82 -18.59
C GLU A 177 -0.14 6.01 -17.08
N THR A 178 -1.04 5.41 -16.29
CA THR A 178 -1.03 5.47 -14.82
C THR A 178 -0.95 4.09 -14.18
N PRO A 179 0.07 3.28 -14.52
CA PRO A 179 0.15 1.88 -14.09
C PRO A 179 0.30 1.70 -12.57
N ALA A 180 0.91 2.63 -11.86
CA ALA A 180 1.03 2.58 -10.41
C ALA A 180 -0.33 2.80 -9.74
N THR A 181 -1.13 3.76 -10.23
CA THR A 181 -2.51 3.95 -9.79
C THR A 181 -3.37 2.72 -10.10
N ASP A 182 -3.28 2.16 -11.30
CA ASP A 182 -4.04 0.97 -11.70
C ASP A 182 -3.70 -0.24 -10.80
N ALA A 183 -2.41 -0.47 -10.56
CA ALA A 183 -1.95 -1.55 -9.68
C ALA A 183 -2.43 -1.36 -8.24
N PHE A 184 -2.44 -0.11 -7.74
CA PHE A 184 -2.92 0.24 -6.41
C PHE A 184 -4.43 0.01 -6.25
N LEU A 185 -5.23 0.45 -7.22
CA LEU A 185 -6.68 0.23 -7.24
C LEU A 185 -7.02 -1.27 -7.30
N ALA A 186 -6.35 -2.03 -8.17
CA ALA A 186 -6.53 -3.47 -8.26
C ALA A 186 -6.15 -4.18 -6.93
N GLU A 187 -5.16 -3.68 -6.19
CA GLU A 187 -4.84 -4.21 -4.87
C GLU A 187 -5.92 -3.92 -3.83
N ILE A 188 -6.47 -2.71 -3.81
CA ILE A 188 -7.56 -2.34 -2.90
C ILE A 188 -8.77 -3.23 -3.17
N GLU A 189 -9.12 -3.41 -4.44
CA GLU A 189 -10.22 -4.27 -4.87
C GLU A 189 -9.99 -5.72 -4.40
N ARG A 190 -8.80 -6.29 -4.66
CA ARG A 190 -8.44 -7.63 -4.16
C ARG A 190 -8.54 -7.75 -2.64
N LYS A 191 -8.13 -6.73 -1.89
CA LYS A 191 -8.24 -6.70 -0.42
C LYS A 191 -9.70 -6.66 0.03
N ALA A 192 -10.54 -5.86 -0.62
CA ALA A 192 -11.97 -5.78 -0.32
C ALA A 192 -12.66 -7.13 -0.58
N ILE A 193 -12.40 -7.74 -1.75
CA ILE A 193 -12.92 -9.06 -2.12
C ILE A 193 -12.48 -10.11 -1.10
N ARG A 194 -11.19 -10.14 -0.72
CA ARG A 194 -10.70 -11.09 0.29
C ARG A 194 -11.37 -10.93 1.64
N LYS A 195 -11.61 -9.68 2.09
CA LYS A 195 -12.32 -9.42 3.34
C LYS A 195 -13.76 -9.93 3.28
N PHE A 196 -14.44 -9.73 2.15
CA PHE A 196 -15.79 -10.23 1.92
C PHE A 196 -15.85 -11.77 1.94
N ILE A 197 -14.95 -12.44 1.22
CA ILE A 197 -14.83 -13.91 1.20
C ILE A 197 -14.63 -14.45 2.63
N ASN A 198 -13.70 -13.88 3.40
CA ASN A 198 -13.45 -14.32 4.78
C ASN A 198 -14.69 -14.15 5.67
N SER A 199 -15.49 -13.10 5.44
CA SER A 199 -16.75 -12.90 6.17
C SER A 199 -17.79 -13.96 5.82
N ILE A 200 -17.89 -14.34 4.55
CA ILE A 200 -18.80 -15.43 4.13
C ILE A 200 -18.34 -16.75 4.72
N GLU A 201 -17.05 -17.08 4.60
CA GLU A 201 -16.49 -18.31 5.15
C GLU A 201 -16.80 -18.44 6.65
N HIS A 202 -16.68 -17.35 7.40
CA HIS A 202 -17.03 -17.34 8.81
C HIS A 202 -18.52 -17.67 9.05
N ILE A 203 -19.43 -17.08 8.28
CA ILE A 203 -20.87 -17.33 8.38
C ILE A 203 -21.21 -18.79 8.03
N LEU A 204 -20.59 -19.33 6.97
CA LEU A 204 -20.80 -20.71 6.55
C LEU A 204 -20.36 -21.68 7.64
N ARG A 205 -19.15 -21.48 8.19
CA ARG A 205 -18.62 -22.30 9.29
C ARG A 205 -19.48 -22.25 10.56
N ASP A 206 -20.17 -21.13 10.81
CA ASP A 206 -21.06 -20.97 11.97
C ASP A 206 -22.43 -21.67 11.77
N LYS A 207 -22.96 -21.66 10.54
CA LYS A 207 -24.34 -22.09 10.27
C LYS A 207 -24.50 -23.46 9.64
N LEU A 208 -23.45 -24.02 9.06
CA LEU A 208 -23.49 -25.26 8.29
C LEU A 208 -22.69 -26.36 8.99
N SER A 209 -22.96 -27.61 8.60
CA SER A 209 -22.09 -28.72 9.00
C SER A 209 -20.71 -28.57 8.31
N PRO A 210 -19.64 -29.19 8.85
CA PRO A 210 -18.32 -29.14 8.21
C PRO A 210 -18.33 -29.65 6.76
N TYR A 211 -19.18 -30.63 6.45
CA TYR A 211 -19.32 -31.18 5.10
C TYR A 211 -19.97 -30.17 4.15
N ASP A 212 -21.12 -29.60 4.55
CA ASP A 212 -21.84 -28.63 3.73
C ASP A 212 -21.05 -27.30 3.58
N THR A 213 -20.23 -26.95 4.58
CA THR A 213 -19.33 -25.81 4.53
C THR A 213 -18.29 -25.98 3.42
N GLU A 214 -17.64 -27.13 3.35
CA GLU A 214 -16.59 -27.38 2.37
C GLU A 214 -17.16 -27.44 0.95
N GLU A 215 -18.34 -28.04 0.77
CA GLU A 215 -19.05 -28.05 -0.52
C GLU A 215 -19.39 -26.62 -0.99
N MET A 216 -19.91 -25.77 -0.09
CA MET A 216 -20.24 -24.37 -0.41
C MET A 216 -19.00 -23.52 -0.69
N LEU A 217 -17.91 -23.72 0.05
CA LEU A 217 -16.64 -23.01 -0.19
C LEU A 217 -16.03 -23.39 -1.54
N GLU A 218 -16.10 -24.66 -1.92
CA GLU A 218 -15.60 -25.12 -3.22
C GLU A 218 -16.47 -24.62 -4.39
N ALA A 219 -17.80 -24.62 -4.24
CA ALA A 219 -18.70 -24.01 -5.22
C ALA A 219 -18.42 -22.50 -5.39
N MET A 220 -18.15 -21.79 -4.30
CA MET A 220 -17.79 -20.37 -4.34
C MET A 220 -16.44 -20.13 -5.01
N ARG A 221 -15.45 -21.03 -4.80
CA ARG A 221 -14.15 -20.98 -5.49
C ARG A 221 -14.31 -21.13 -7.00
N ILE A 222 -15.05 -22.15 -7.44
CA ILE A 222 -15.31 -22.41 -8.87
C ILE A 222 -16.00 -21.20 -9.52
N PHE A 223 -17.04 -20.67 -8.88
CA PHE A 223 -17.76 -19.49 -9.38
C PHE A 223 -16.83 -18.28 -9.57
N LEU A 224 -15.94 -18.01 -8.60
CA LEU A 224 -14.97 -16.93 -8.70
C LEU A 224 -13.92 -17.16 -9.81
N GLU A 225 -13.50 -18.41 -10.02
CA GLU A 225 -12.58 -18.77 -11.10
C GLU A 225 -13.23 -18.60 -12.49
N GLU A 226 -14.49 -19.01 -12.65
CA GLU A 226 -15.26 -18.81 -13.88
C GLU A 226 -15.42 -17.33 -14.24
N GLN A 227 -15.75 -16.48 -13.26
CA GLN A 227 -15.88 -15.03 -13.47
C GLN A 227 -14.54 -14.36 -13.82
N SER A 228 -13.42 -14.89 -13.35
CA SER A 228 -12.09 -14.41 -13.72
C SER A 228 -11.62 -14.86 -15.11
N GLY A 229 -12.18 -15.96 -15.63
CA GLY A 229 -11.90 -16.50 -16.96
C GLY A 229 -12.60 -15.75 -18.10
N GLU A 230 -13.73 -15.09 -17.82
CA GLU A 230 -14.52 -14.34 -18.81
C GLU A 230 -13.99 -12.93 -19.12
N GLN A 231 -12.94 -12.46 -18.43
CA GLN A 231 -12.30 -11.15 -18.64
C GLN A 231 -11.07 -11.15 -19.57
N LYS A 232 -10.85 -12.20 -20.37
CA LYS A 232 -9.74 -12.26 -21.36
C LYS A 232 -10.17 -11.98 -22.79
#